data_AF-A0A7C7Q381-F1
#
_entry.id   AF-A0A7C7Q381-F1
#
_cell.length_a   1.000
_cell.length_b   1.000
_cell.length_c   1.000
_cell.angle_alpha   90.00
_cell.angle_beta   90.00
_cell.angle_gamma   90.00
#
_symmetry.space_group_name_H-M   'P 1'
#
loop_
_entity.id
_entity.type
_entity.pdbx_description
1 polymer ?
#
loop_
_entity_poly.entity_id
_entity_poly.type
_entity_poly.pdbx_seq_one_letter_code
_entity_poly.pdbx_strand_id
1 'polypeptide(L)'
;EGELRDRIKNKTIRPTTIPQTLEDLKIEHALAREALRLAFEQHKELAVGLRGVHRERSISDAFRQEEAGKSLIDMARCDMIIGSGGVLSHAPRRSQAMKLLMDAYEPLGFTRLAVDSIFMMPHLGVLAKVDEDAASQVFWRDCMVYLGTCIAPWGQSKPGGRCLRFRMGEVEGEVAFGDIKVVPLAYGQEADVEVFPERGFDLGAGRGKSVRRRAWGGVVGVVFDCRGRPLRLPEDDRERREALQRWARQMNLYPDG
;
A
#
# COMPACT_ATOMS: atom_id res chain seq x y z
N GLU A 1 -15.38 12.19 -23.61
CA GLU A 1 -16.14 11.48 -22.54
C GLU A 1 -16.61 10.09 -22.95
N GLY A 2 -17.28 9.93 -24.10
CA GLY A 2 -17.78 8.62 -24.59
C GLY A 2 -16.69 7.54 -24.69
N GLU A 3 -15.55 7.88 -25.27
CA GLU A 3 -14.43 6.94 -25.42
C GLU A 3 -13.89 6.42 -24.08
N LEU A 4 -13.76 7.28 -23.06
CA LEU A 4 -13.35 6.88 -21.71
C LEU A 4 -14.36 5.90 -21.10
N ARG A 5 -15.67 6.16 -21.26
CA ARG A 5 -16.73 5.26 -20.78
C ARG A 5 -16.68 3.91 -21.48
N ASP A 6 -16.43 3.89 -22.78
CA ASP A 6 -16.36 2.65 -23.54
C ASP A 6 -15.11 1.85 -23.19
N ARG A 7 -13.96 2.51 -22.98
CA ARG A 7 -12.74 1.88 -22.43
C ARG A 7 -13.01 1.24 -21.06
N ILE A 8 -13.70 1.94 -20.16
CA ILE A 8 -14.10 1.41 -18.84
C ILE A 8 -15.01 0.19 -18.99
N LYS A 9 -16.08 0.27 -19.79
CA LYS A 9 -17.02 -0.83 -20.03
C LYS A 9 -16.31 -2.06 -20.59
N ASN A 10 -15.45 -1.86 -21.58
CA ASN A 10 -14.68 -2.94 -22.20
C ASN A 10 -13.79 -3.63 -21.17
N LYS A 11 -13.14 -2.88 -20.27
CA LYS A 11 -12.33 -3.44 -19.19
C LYS A 11 -13.18 -4.22 -18.18
N THR A 12 -14.38 -3.75 -17.84
CA THR A 12 -15.31 -4.49 -16.97
C THR A 12 -15.73 -5.82 -17.59
N ILE A 13 -15.97 -5.85 -18.90
CA ILE A 13 -16.34 -7.08 -19.63
C ILE A 13 -15.12 -8.00 -19.82
N ARG A 14 -13.92 -7.43 -20.00
CA ARG A 14 -12.67 -8.16 -20.26
C ARG A 14 -11.56 -7.72 -19.30
N PRO A 15 -11.63 -8.11 -18.02
CA PRO A 15 -10.73 -7.62 -16.97
C PRO A 15 -9.25 -7.95 -17.19
N THR A 16 -8.95 -8.96 -17.99
CA THR A 16 -7.59 -9.41 -18.34
C THR A 16 -7.00 -8.69 -19.56
N THR A 17 -7.74 -7.77 -20.20
CA THR A 17 -7.22 -7.00 -21.33
C THR A 17 -6.02 -6.16 -20.90
N ILE A 18 -4.89 -6.26 -21.59
CA ILE A 18 -3.68 -5.50 -21.25
C ILE A 18 -3.73 -4.14 -21.95
N PRO A 19 -3.46 -3.02 -21.23
CA PRO A 19 -3.36 -1.70 -21.83
C PRO A 19 -2.34 -1.66 -22.98
N GLN A 20 -2.74 -1.11 -24.13
CA GLN A 20 -1.87 -1.00 -25.31
C GLN A 20 -1.15 0.35 -25.39
N THR A 21 -1.69 1.38 -24.73
CA THR A 21 -1.12 2.73 -24.70
C THR A 21 -0.80 3.16 -23.26
N LEU A 22 0.10 4.13 -23.12
CA LEU A 22 0.40 4.74 -21.82
C LEU A 22 -0.82 5.46 -21.22
N GLU A 23 -1.69 6.01 -22.07
CA GLU A 23 -2.93 6.64 -21.65
C GLU A 23 -3.88 5.60 -21.04
N ASP A 24 -4.09 4.47 -21.72
CA ASP A 24 -4.92 3.37 -21.22
C ASP A 24 -4.40 2.85 -19.89
N LEU A 25 -3.08 2.70 -19.77
CA LEU A 25 -2.45 2.24 -18.53
C LEU A 25 -2.69 3.22 -17.38
N LYS A 26 -2.59 4.54 -17.64
CA LYS A 26 -2.86 5.57 -16.62
C LYS A 26 -4.32 5.57 -16.19
N ILE A 27 -5.25 5.40 -17.12
CA ILE A 27 -6.69 5.30 -16.84
C ILE A 27 -6.96 4.05 -16.00
N GLU A 28 -6.42 2.90 -16.40
CA GLU A 28 -6.57 1.64 -15.66
C GLU A 28 -6.03 1.76 -14.23
N HIS A 29 -4.84 2.32 -14.05
CA HIS A 29 -4.30 2.56 -12.71
C HIS A 29 -5.17 3.52 -11.88
N ALA A 30 -5.77 4.55 -12.49
CA ALA A 30 -6.67 5.46 -11.78
C ALA A 30 -7.92 4.74 -11.28
N LEU A 31 -8.54 3.91 -12.13
CA LEU A 31 -9.70 3.11 -11.76
C LEU A 31 -9.35 2.06 -10.70
N ALA A 32 -8.20 1.39 -10.85
CA ALA A 32 -7.76 0.36 -9.92
C ALA A 32 -7.52 0.92 -8.51
N ARG A 33 -6.92 2.12 -8.38
CA ARG A 33 -6.75 2.77 -7.06
C ARG A 33 -8.08 2.96 -6.36
N GLU A 34 -9.06 3.47 -7.09
CA GLU A 34 -10.37 3.77 -6.53
C GLU A 34 -11.16 2.49 -6.21
N ALA A 35 -11.12 1.50 -7.11
CA ALA A 35 -11.76 0.21 -6.88
C ALA A 35 -11.18 -0.51 -5.65
N LEU A 36 -9.84 -0.51 -5.50
CA LEU A 36 -9.18 -1.11 -4.35
C LEU A 36 -9.51 -0.35 -3.05
N ARG A 37 -9.52 0.98 -3.08
CA ARG A 37 -9.86 1.83 -1.92
C ARG A 37 -11.30 1.55 -1.45
N LEU A 38 -12.27 1.58 -2.37
CA LEU A 38 -13.68 1.31 -2.07
C LEU A 38 -13.90 -0.12 -1.56
N ALA A 39 -13.28 -1.11 -2.20
CA ALA A 39 -13.35 -2.49 -1.74
C ALA A 39 -12.76 -2.66 -0.33
N PHE A 40 -11.68 -1.94 -0.02
CA PHE A 40 -11.07 -1.97 1.30
C PHE A 40 -11.92 -1.28 2.37
N GLU A 41 -12.54 -0.15 2.05
CA GLU A 41 -13.49 0.53 2.94
C GLU A 41 -14.68 -0.38 3.27
N GLN A 42 -15.29 -0.99 2.24
CA GLN A 42 -16.34 -1.97 2.43
C GLN A 42 -15.88 -3.17 3.28
N HIS A 43 -14.66 -3.67 3.04
CA HIS A 43 -14.12 -4.78 3.83
C HIS A 43 -13.96 -4.42 5.32
N LYS A 44 -13.53 -3.18 5.64
CA LYS A 44 -13.44 -2.71 7.02
C LYS A 44 -14.79 -2.67 7.73
N GLU A 45 -15.87 -2.35 7.00
CA GLU A 45 -17.24 -2.33 7.52
C GLU A 45 -17.76 -3.75 7.83
N LEU A 46 -17.35 -4.74 7.03
CA LEU A 46 -17.73 -6.14 7.21
C LEU A 46 -16.89 -6.85 8.28
N ALA A 47 -15.60 -6.53 8.35
CA ALA A 47 -14.65 -7.12 9.29
C ALA A 47 -14.75 -6.44 10.66
N VAL A 48 -15.90 -6.55 11.33
CA VAL A 48 -16.15 -5.97 12.66
C VAL A 48 -16.33 -7.05 13.71
N GLY A 49 -16.10 -6.71 14.99
CA GLY A 49 -16.44 -7.60 16.11
C GLY A 49 -17.94 -7.97 16.12
N LEU A 50 -18.26 -9.18 16.59
CA LEU A 50 -19.63 -9.70 16.64
C LEU A 50 -20.58 -8.74 17.38
N ARG A 51 -21.61 -8.25 16.68
CA ARG A 51 -22.71 -7.48 17.27
C ARG A 51 -23.77 -8.43 17.82
N GLY A 52 -24.06 -8.35 19.13
CA GLY A 52 -25.25 -9.00 19.72
C GLY A 52 -25.09 -10.44 20.23
N VAL A 53 -23.88 -10.98 20.36
CA VAL A 53 -23.68 -12.27 21.05
C VAL A 53 -23.81 -12.05 22.56
N HIS A 54 -24.80 -12.68 23.20
CA HIS A 54 -24.91 -12.76 24.65
C HIS A 54 -23.71 -13.55 25.21
N ARG A 55 -22.60 -12.87 25.50
CA ARG A 55 -21.53 -13.41 26.36
C ARG A 55 -22.01 -13.38 27.81
N GLU A 56 -21.76 -14.46 28.55
CA GLU A 56 -22.07 -14.55 29.98
C GLU A 56 -21.52 -13.32 30.73
N ARG A 57 -22.41 -12.67 31.48
CA ARG A 57 -22.18 -11.32 32.01
C ARG A 57 -21.31 -11.39 33.25
N SER A 58 -20.05 -10.97 33.15
CA SER A 58 -19.28 -10.51 34.30
C SER A 58 -19.34 -8.98 34.38
N ILE A 59 -19.21 -8.41 35.59
CA ILE A 59 -19.18 -6.95 35.82
C ILE A 59 -18.03 -6.28 35.03
N SER A 60 -17.00 -7.05 34.65
CA SER A 60 -15.89 -6.59 33.80
C SER A 60 -16.26 -6.41 32.31
N ASP A 61 -17.34 -7.02 31.82
CA ASP A 61 -17.71 -6.95 30.39
C ASP A 61 -18.50 -5.68 30.03
N ALA A 62 -19.05 -4.97 31.02
CA ALA A 62 -19.72 -3.68 30.81
C ALA A 62 -18.76 -2.59 30.32
N PHE A 63 -17.46 -2.70 30.63
CA PHE A 63 -16.43 -1.76 30.17
C PHE A 63 -15.90 -2.09 28.76
N ARG A 64 -16.14 -3.30 28.23
CA ARG A 64 -15.71 -3.71 26.87
C ARG A 64 -16.71 -3.38 25.76
N GLN A 65 -17.85 -2.78 26.11
CA GLN A 65 -18.91 -2.47 25.17
C GLN A 65 -18.50 -1.44 24.09
N GLU A 66 -17.38 -0.73 24.27
CA GLU A 66 -16.81 0.23 23.30
C GLU A 66 -16.12 -0.40 22.06
N GLU A 67 -15.95 -1.73 22.01
CA GLU A 67 -15.30 -2.42 20.88
C GLU A 67 -16.29 -3.02 19.88
N ALA A 68 -17.58 -3.12 20.22
CA ALA A 68 -18.59 -3.68 19.33
C ALA A 68 -18.81 -2.78 18.10
N GLY A 69 -18.57 -3.31 16.90
CA GLY A 69 -18.74 -2.57 15.65
C GLY A 69 -17.52 -1.76 15.17
N LYS A 70 -16.39 -1.77 15.90
CA LYS A 70 -15.10 -1.31 15.36
C LYS A 70 -14.55 -2.35 14.39
N SER A 71 -13.88 -1.89 13.33
CA SER A 71 -13.19 -2.78 12.40
C SER A 71 -12.07 -3.53 13.14
N LEU A 72 -11.93 -4.81 12.86
CA LEU A 72 -10.83 -5.67 13.31
C LEU A 72 -9.53 -5.34 12.58
N ILE A 73 -9.59 -4.54 11.52
CA ILE A 73 -8.45 -4.15 10.70
C ILE A 73 -7.80 -2.91 11.31
N ASP A 74 -6.65 -3.11 11.95
CA ASP A 74 -5.79 -2.04 12.44
C ASP A 74 -4.56 -1.91 11.52
N MET A 75 -4.54 -0.84 10.72
CA MET A 75 -3.43 -0.58 9.80
C MET A 75 -2.12 -0.27 10.51
N ALA A 76 -2.15 0.26 11.75
CA ALA A 76 -0.94 0.49 12.53
C ALA A 76 -0.25 -0.82 12.95
N ARG A 77 -0.98 -1.94 12.87
CA ARG A 77 -0.50 -3.30 13.17
C ARG A 77 -0.38 -4.18 11.92
N CYS A 78 -0.52 -3.60 10.73
CA CYS A 78 -0.43 -4.33 9.47
C CYS A 78 1.03 -4.36 8.98
N ASP A 79 1.70 -5.49 9.21
CA ASP A 79 3.11 -5.67 8.83
C ASP A 79 3.31 -5.95 7.33
N MET A 80 2.29 -6.46 6.64
CA MET A 80 2.38 -6.83 5.23
C MET A 80 1.06 -6.66 4.48
N ILE A 81 1.16 -6.17 3.24
CA ILE A 81 0.06 -6.16 2.26
C ILE A 81 0.51 -6.92 1.02
N ILE A 82 -0.30 -7.88 0.61
CA ILE A 82 -0.08 -8.66 -0.60
C ILE A 82 -1.17 -8.31 -1.60
N GLY A 83 -0.77 -7.76 -2.74
CA GLY A 83 -1.67 -7.46 -3.85
C GLY A 83 -1.85 -8.65 -4.78
N SER A 84 -3.07 -8.95 -5.20
CA SER A 84 -3.35 -9.95 -6.23
C SER A 84 -4.42 -9.43 -7.20
N GLY A 85 -4.42 -9.94 -8.42
CA GLY A 85 -5.33 -9.51 -9.50
C GLY A 85 -4.60 -8.99 -10.72
N GLY A 86 -5.26 -9.03 -11.89
CA GLY A 86 -4.64 -8.77 -13.19
C GLY A 86 -3.90 -7.44 -13.29
N VAL A 87 -4.47 -6.35 -12.77
CA VAL A 87 -3.84 -5.00 -12.82
C VAL A 87 -2.53 -4.95 -12.02
N LEU A 88 -2.47 -5.64 -10.87
CA LEU A 88 -1.28 -5.67 -10.01
C LEU A 88 -0.23 -6.67 -10.54
N SER A 89 -0.69 -7.82 -11.03
CA SER A 89 0.14 -8.92 -11.53
C SER A 89 0.85 -8.53 -12.82
N HIS A 90 0.12 -7.88 -13.74
CA HIS A 90 0.59 -7.49 -15.08
C HIS A 90 1.03 -6.02 -15.19
N ALA A 91 1.17 -5.30 -14.07
CA ALA A 91 1.73 -3.95 -14.07
C ALA A 91 3.11 -3.95 -14.75
N PRO A 92 3.33 -3.19 -15.84
CA PRO A 92 4.59 -3.21 -16.59
C PRO A 92 5.83 -2.90 -15.75
N ARG A 93 5.69 -2.07 -14.70
CA ARG A 93 6.74 -1.81 -13.70
C ARG A 93 6.21 -2.15 -12.31
N ARG A 94 7.03 -2.81 -11.50
CA ARG A 94 6.68 -3.17 -10.11
C ARG A 94 6.45 -1.94 -9.22
N SER A 95 7.05 -0.79 -9.54
CA SER A 95 6.76 0.48 -8.86
C SER A 95 5.31 0.96 -9.06
N GLN A 96 4.69 0.62 -10.21
CA GLN A 96 3.27 0.91 -10.46
C GLN A 96 2.38 0.09 -9.52
N ALA A 97 2.63 -1.23 -9.42
CA ALA A 97 1.91 -2.08 -8.48
C ALA A 97 2.08 -1.60 -7.03
N MET A 98 3.31 -1.27 -6.62
CA MET A 98 3.57 -0.73 -5.28
C MET A 98 2.80 0.56 -5.04
N LYS A 99 2.78 1.48 -6.01
CA LYS A 99 2.05 2.75 -5.89
C LYS A 99 0.54 2.53 -5.80
N LEU A 100 -0.03 1.57 -6.54
CA LEU A 100 -1.44 1.21 -6.43
C LEU A 100 -1.79 0.76 -5.01
N LEU A 101 -0.99 -0.13 -4.43
CA LEU A 101 -1.19 -0.60 -3.05
C LEU A 101 -1.05 0.54 -2.03
N MET A 102 -0.02 1.38 -2.19
CA MET A 102 0.20 2.52 -1.30
C MET A 102 -0.97 3.52 -1.33
N ASP A 103 -1.53 3.77 -2.51
CA ASP A 103 -2.66 4.72 -2.68
C ASP A 103 -3.98 4.15 -2.19
N ALA A 104 -4.21 2.84 -2.37
CA ALA A 104 -5.47 2.22 -2.01
C ALA A 104 -5.59 1.89 -0.51
N TYR A 105 -4.50 1.38 0.08
CA TYR A 105 -4.52 0.86 1.44
C TYR A 105 -3.91 1.80 2.48
N GLU A 106 -3.23 2.86 2.03
CA GLU A 106 -2.57 3.84 2.88
C GLU A 106 -1.76 3.21 4.04
N PRO A 107 -0.69 2.45 3.74
CA PRO A 107 0.10 1.74 4.75
C PRO A 107 0.61 2.68 5.84
N LEU A 108 0.84 2.13 7.03
CA LEU A 108 1.12 2.87 8.26
C LEU A 108 2.36 2.29 8.96
N GLY A 109 3.30 3.15 9.35
CA GLY A 109 4.54 2.69 9.95
C GLY A 109 5.40 1.94 8.93
N PHE A 110 5.94 0.79 9.32
CA PHE A 110 6.75 -0.08 8.46
C PHE A 110 5.86 -1.21 7.94
N THR A 111 5.53 -1.19 6.65
CA THR A 111 4.68 -2.21 6.03
C THR A 111 5.36 -2.80 4.80
N ARG A 112 5.50 -4.12 4.76
CA ARG A 112 6.05 -4.85 3.61
C ARG A 112 5.00 -4.97 2.52
N LEU A 113 5.35 -4.66 1.29
CA LEU A 113 4.47 -4.76 0.13
C LEU A 113 4.96 -5.88 -0.79
N ALA A 114 4.02 -6.72 -1.23
CA ALA A 114 4.29 -7.80 -2.17
C ALA A 114 3.13 -7.96 -3.14
N VAL A 115 3.34 -8.72 -4.22
CA VAL A 115 2.28 -9.10 -5.15
C VAL A 115 2.35 -10.58 -5.48
N ASP A 116 1.18 -11.17 -5.68
CA ASP A 116 1.02 -12.39 -6.48
C ASP A 116 1.22 -12.00 -7.94
N SER A 117 2.35 -12.39 -8.50
CA SER A 117 2.80 -11.93 -9.82
C SER A 117 2.17 -12.70 -10.99
N ILE A 118 1.58 -13.88 -10.72
CA ILE A 118 0.99 -14.77 -11.73
C ILE A 118 -0.55 -14.84 -11.58
N PHE A 119 -1.11 -14.21 -10.56
CA PHE A 119 -2.55 -14.28 -10.23
C PHE A 119 -3.04 -15.72 -9.97
N MET A 120 -2.19 -16.51 -9.31
CA MET A 120 -2.45 -17.92 -9.05
C MET A 120 -2.94 -18.23 -7.64
N MET A 121 -2.91 -17.25 -6.71
CA MET A 121 -3.27 -17.48 -5.31
C MET A 121 -4.66 -18.14 -5.13
N PRO A 122 -5.74 -17.74 -5.85
CA PRO A 122 -7.04 -18.44 -5.72
C PRO A 122 -6.99 -19.91 -6.17
N HIS A 123 -6.22 -20.21 -7.22
CA HIS A 123 -6.08 -21.56 -7.76
C HIS A 123 -5.24 -22.45 -6.84
N LEU A 124 -4.18 -21.89 -6.24
CA LEU A 124 -3.36 -22.59 -5.25
C LEU A 124 -4.15 -22.93 -3.99
N GLY A 125 -5.15 -22.12 -3.61
CA GLY A 125 -6.07 -22.47 -2.53
C GLY A 125 -6.92 -23.73 -2.81
N VAL A 126 -7.19 -24.04 -4.08
CA VAL A 126 -7.84 -25.31 -4.47
C VAL A 126 -6.82 -26.45 -4.43
N LEU A 127 -5.62 -26.25 -4.98
CA LEU A 127 -4.56 -27.26 -4.99
C LEU A 127 -4.15 -27.67 -3.56
N ALA A 128 -4.11 -26.74 -2.62
CA ALA A 128 -3.73 -26.99 -1.23
C ALA A 128 -4.64 -28.01 -0.52
N LYS A 129 -5.86 -28.24 -1.02
CA LYS A 129 -6.76 -29.29 -0.51
C LYS A 129 -6.34 -30.71 -0.92
N VAL A 130 -5.52 -30.82 -1.96
CA VAL A 130 -5.01 -32.08 -2.52
C VAL A 130 -3.56 -32.28 -2.10
N ASP A 131 -2.73 -31.24 -2.24
CA ASP A 131 -1.32 -31.24 -1.88
C ASP A 131 -0.90 -29.85 -1.36
N GLU A 132 -0.85 -29.73 -0.04
CA GLU A 132 -0.51 -28.48 0.66
C GLU A 132 0.95 -28.07 0.44
N ASP A 133 1.87 -29.04 0.40
CA ASP A 133 3.30 -28.79 0.22
C ASP A 133 3.60 -28.28 -1.19
N ALA A 134 3.02 -28.92 -2.21
CA ALA A 134 3.18 -28.47 -3.59
C ALA A 134 2.58 -27.06 -3.79
N ALA A 135 1.37 -26.82 -3.29
CA ALA A 135 0.74 -25.49 -3.37
C ALA A 135 1.58 -24.41 -2.69
N SER A 136 2.13 -24.70 -1.51
CA SER A 136 2.99 -23.79 -0.76
C SER A 136 4.30 -23.51 -1.49
N GLN A 137 4.94 -24.53 -2.06
CA GLN A 137 6.18 -24.36 -2.81
C GLN A 137 5.97 -23.45 -4.03
N VAL A 138 4.93 -23.69 -4.82
CA VAL A 138 4.60 -22.87 -6.00
C VAL A 138 4.27 -21.43 -5.57
N PHE A 139 3.54 -21.26 -4.47
CA PHE A 139 3.23 -19.92 -3.97
C PHE A 139 4.48 -19.11 -3.63
N TRP A 140 5.37 -19.66 -2.81
CA TRP A 140 6.54 -18.94 -2.32
C TRP A 140 7.63 -18.76 -3.37
N ARG A 141 7.78 -19.72 -4.30
CA ARG A 141 8.83 -19.68 -5.31
C ARG A 141 8.42 -18.93 -6.57
N ASP A 142 7.19 -19.15 -7.04
CA ASP A 142 6.78 -18.72 -8.39
C ASP A 142 5.80 -17.54 -8.34
N CYS A 143 4.92 -17.48 -7.35
CA CYS A 143 3.89 -16.44 -7.31
C CYS A 143 4.38 -15.17 -6.60
N MET A 144 5.06 -15.31 -5.47
CA MET A 144 5.30 -14.19 -4.57
C MET A 144 6.48 -13.31 -4.97
N VAL A 145 6.19 -12.04 -5.27
CA VAL A 145 7.19 -11.02 -5.58
C VAL A 145 7.12 -9.91 -4.55
N TYR A 146 8.15 -9.80 -3.71
CA TYR A 146 8.33 -8.67 -2.80
C TYR A 146 8.66 -7.39 -3.55
N LEU A 147 7.84 -6.36 -3.36
CA LEU A 147 8.05 -5.02 -3.89
C LEU A 147 9.04 -4.25 -3.02
N GLY A 148 8.94 -4.42 -1.70
CA GLY A 148 9.84 -3.81 -0.73
C GLY A 148 9.09 -3.33 0.51
N THR A 149 9.60 -2.30 1.19
CA THR A 149 9.00 -1.78 2.43
C THR A 149 8.50 -0.35 2.22
N CYS A 150 7.24 -0.09 2.57
CA CYS A 150 6.69 1.25 2.68
C CYS A 150 6.84 1.74 4.13
N ILE A 151 7.48 2.90 4.32
CA ILE A 151 7.64 3.57 5.61
C ILE A 151 6.83 4.86 5.57
N ALA A 152 5.71 4.89 6.28
CA ALA A 152 4.73 5.95 6.17
C ALA A 152 4.33 6.50 7.55
N PRO A 153 4.70 7.73 7.90
CA PRO A 153 4.28 8.36 9.14
C PRO A 153 2.80 8.79 9.12
N TRP A 154 2.15 8.70 10.28
CA TRP A 154 0.85 9.29 10.56
C TRP A 154 0.97 10.77 10.76
N GLY A 155 0.00 11.53 10.29
CA GLY A 155 -0.05 12.95 10.53
C GLY A 155 -0.26 13.77 9.27
N GLN A 156 -0.45 15.06 9.49
CA GLN A 156 -0.73 16.06 8.48
C GLN A 156 0.16 17.28 8.73
N SER A 157 0.58 17.92 7.65
CA SER A 157 1.31 19.19 7.70
C SER A 157 1.02 19.99 6.43
N LYS A 158 1.67 21.15 6.28
CA LYS A 158 1.68 21.89 5.02
C LYS A 158 2.70 21.25 4.06
N PRO A 159 2.38 21.11 2.77
CA PRO A 159 3.32 20.62 1.76
C PRO A 159 4.66 21.39 1.80
N GLY A 160 5.76 20.66 1.58
CA GLY A 160 7.12 21.23 1.51
C GLY A 160 7.86 21.36 2.84
N GLY A 161 7.16 21.34 3.98
CA GLY A 161 7.82 21.26 5.29
C GLY A 161 8.48 19.89 5.49
N ARG A 162 9.56 19.80 6.27
CA ARG A 162 10.19 18.50 6.58
C ARG A 162 9.19 17.57 7.30
N CYS A 163 9.12 16.31 6.87
CA CYS A 163 8.27 15.29 7.48
C CYS A 163 9.09 14.36 8.39
N LEU A 164 10.21 13.86 7.86
CA LEU A 164 11.14 13.00 8.58
C LEU A 164 12.57 13.14 8.04
N ARG A 165 13.51 12.65 8.84
CA ARG A 165 14.86 12.27 8.41
C ARG A 165 15.03 10.77 8.58
N PHE A 166 15.91 10.15 7.81
CA PHE A 166 16.20 8.72 7.95
C PHE A 166 17.69 8.42 7.80
N ARG A 167 18.10 7.26 8.33
CA ARG A 167 19.37 6.60 8.05
C ARG A 167 19.12 5.14 7.74
N MET A 168 19.78 4.62 6.70
CA MET A 168 19.73 3.22 6.30
C MET A 168 21.11 2.82 5.74
N GLY A 169 21.89 2.12 6.56
CA GLY A 169 23.32 1.91 6.26
C GLY A 169 24.03 3.26 6.10
N GLU A 170 24.78 3.41 5.00
CA GLU A 170 25.48 4.66 4.65
C GLU A 170 24.58 5.72 4.01
N VAL A 171 23.31 5.41 3.74
CA VAL A 171 22.38 6.35 3.11
C VAL A 171 21.61 7.10 4.17
N GLU A 172 21.73 8.42 4.17
CA GLU A 172 20.91 9.32 4.96
C GLU A 172 20.15 10.32 4.09
N GLY A 173 19.05 10.85 4.61
CA GLY A 173 18.28 11.85 3.89
C GLY A 173 17.11 12.41 4.67
N GLU A 174 16.47 13.40 4.07
CA GLU A 174 15.25 14.02 4.58
C GLU A 174 14.15 13.88 3.53
N VAL A 175 12.89 13.79 3.99
CA VAL A 175 11.73 13.73 3.11
C VAL A 175 10.75 14.81 3.53
N ALA A 176 10.33 15.65 2.59
CA ALA A 176 9.33 16.68 2.82
C ALA A 176 7.92 16.07 2.88
N PHE A 177 7.04 16.73 3.62
CA PHE A 177 5.63 16.41 3.63
C PHE A 177 5.04 16.69 2.25
N GLY A 178 4.27 15.72 1.75
CA GLY A 178 3.76 15.71 0.39
C GLY A 178 4.65 15.00 -0.62
N ASP A 179 5.81 14.45 -0.23
CA ASP A 179 6.74 13.78 -1.14
C ASP A 179 6.93 12.28 -0.85
N ILE A 180 7.47 11.58 -1.84
CA ILE A 180 7.91 10.19 -1.74
C ILE A 180 9.42 10.14 -2.01
N LYS A 181 10.15 9.36 -1.21
CA LYS A 181 11.55 9.02 -1.47
C LYS A 181 11.72 7.51 -1.58
N VAL A 182 12.28 7.06 -2.71
CA VAL A 182 12.67 5.65 -2.90
C VAL A 182 14.17 5.52 -2.65
N VAL A 183 14.55 4.56 -1.81
CA VAL A 183 15.93 4.16 -1.56
C VAL A 183 16.08 2.71 -1.99
N PRO A 184 16.91 2.40 -3.01
CA PRO A 184 17.11 1.04 -3.47
C PRO A 184 17.61 0.12 -2.34
N LEU A 185 17.00 -1.05 -2.24
CA LEU A 185 17.44 -2.16 -1.39
C LEU A 185 17.02 -3.44 -2.12
N ALA A 186 18.00 -4.25 -2.52
CA ALA A 186 17.75 -5.31 -3.50
C ALA A 186 16.84 -6.42 -2.95
N TYR A 187 16.27 -7.21 -3.85
CA TYR A 187 15.43 -8.35 -3.50
C TYR A 187 16.17 -9.31 -2.57
N GLY A 188 15.52 -9.71 -1.47
CA GLY A 188 16.10 -10.59 -0.46
C GLY A 188 17.08 -9.93 0.52
N GLN A 189 17.41 -8.65 0.33
CA GLN A 189 18.23 -7.90 1.28
C GLN A 189 17.39 -7.30 2.41
N GLU A 190 18.02 -7.12 3.57
CA GLU A 190 17.44 -6.48 4.74
C GLU A 190 18.39 -5.36 5.20
N ALA A 191 17.82 -4.28 5.76
CA ALA A 191 18.60 -3.20 6.35
C ALA A 191 17.94 -2.68 7.63
N ASP A 192 18.75 -2.30 8.61
CA ASP A 192 18.26 -1.50 9.73
C ASP A 192 18.00 -0.07 9.24
N VAL A 193 16.79 0.42 9.47
CA VAL A 193 16.39 1.80 9.16
C VAL A 193 16.06 2.52 10.45
N GLU A 194 16.70 3.66 10.65
CA GLU A 194 16.37 4.60 11.72
C GLU A 194 15.64 5.80 11.13
N VAL A 195 14.49 6.15 11.70
CA VAL A 195 13.61 7.22 11.20
C VAL A 195 13.34 8.21 12.32
N PHE A 196 13.50 9.48 12.00
CA PHE A 196 13.33 10.63 12.89
C PHE A 196 12.16 11.49 12.38
N PRO A 197 10.91 11.17 12.76
CA PRO A 197 9.76 11.98 12.35
C PRO A 197 9.78 13.34 13.05
N GLU A 198 9.28 14.37 12.37
CA GLU A 198 9.00 15.66 13.02
C GLU A 198 7.88 15.52 14.05
N ARG A 199 7.77 16.47 14.98
CA ARG A 199 6.81 16.42 16.13
C ARG A 199 5.35 16.18 15.72
N GLY A 200 4.99 16.56 14.49
CA GLY A 200 3.65 16.37 13.94
C GLY A 200 3.30 14.91 13.65
N PHE A 201 4.30 14.04 13.54
CA PHE A 201 4.20 12.74 12.88
C PHE A 201 4.53 11.55 13.80
N ASP A 202 3.96 10.39 13.53
CA ASP A 202 4.16 9.17 14.32
C ASP A 202 4.35 7.94 13.42
N LEU A 203 5.16 6.98 13.87
CA LEU A 203 5.50 5.73 13.17
C LEU A 203 5.19 4.48 14.05
N GLY A 204 4.38 4.65 15.09
CA GLY A 204 3.99 3.58 16.02
C GLY A 204 4.71 3.58 17.36
N ALA A 205 5.56 4.57 17.62
CA ALA A 205 6.22 4.75 18.93
C ALA A 205 5.70 5.97 19.71
N GLY A 206 4.83 6.77 19.10
CA GLY A 206 4.37 8.07 19.59
C GLY A 206 4.91 9.22 18.75
N ARG A 207 4.20 10.35 18.76
CA ARG A 207 4.52 11.53 17.95
C ARG A 207 5.95 12.05 18.18
N GLY A 208 6.68 12.30 17.10
CA GLY A 208 8.05 12.82 17.09
C GLY A 208 9.11 11.87 17.65
N LYS A 209 8.75 10.65 18.04
CA LYS A 209 9.71 9.68 18.57
C LYS A 209 10.38 8.93 17.42
N SER A 210 11.70 8.81 17.52
CA SER A 210 12.46 8.04 16.54
C SER A 210 12.14 6.55 16.64
N VAL A 211 12.20 5.87 15.50
CA VAL A 211 11.97 4.42 15.38
C VAL A 211 13.14 3.81 14.63
N ARG A 212 13.72 2.76 15.19
CA ARG A 212 14.68 1.89 14.51
C ARG A 212 14.05 0.52 14.29
N ARG A 213 13.90 0.11 13.04
CA ARG A 213 13.34 -1.19 12.65
C ARG A 213 14.01 -1.72 11.39
N ARG A 214 13.94 -3.03 11.21
CA ARG A 214 14.38 -3.69 9.98
C ARG A 214 13.40 -3.38 8.85
N ALA A 215 13.93 -3.07 7.68
CA ALA A 215 13.19 -3.00 6.43
C ALA A 215 13.69 -4.08 5.46
N TRP A 216 12.77 -4.56 4.63
CA TRP A 216 13.02 -5.55 3.59
C TRP A 216 13.09 -4.88 2.23
N GLY A 217 14.11 -5.25 1.47
CA GLY A 217 14.25 -4.92 0.07
C GLY A 217 13.24 -5.65 -0.80
N GLY A 218 13.29 -5.34 -2.09
CA GLY A 218 12.39 -5.89 -3.08
C GLY A 218 12.69 -5.30 -4.45
N VAL A 219 11.81 -5.52 -5.42
CA VAL A 219 12.01 -5.00 -6.77
C VAL A 219 12.07 -3.45 -6.80
N VAL A 220 11.40 -2.78 -5.87
CA VAL A 220 11.40 -1.31 -5.74
C VAL A 220 12.36 -0.83 -4.65
N GLY A 221 12.44 -1.53 -3.52
CA GLY A 221 13.29 -1.16 -2.37
C GLY A 221 12.51 -0.56 -1.21
N VAL A 222 13.12 0.39 -0.48
CA VAL A 222 12.47 1.05 0.66
C VAL A 222 11.88 2.38 0.21
N VAL A 223 10.61 2.60 0.51
CA VAL A 223 9.85 3.79 0.10
C VAL A 223 9.39 4.55 1.32
N PHE A 224 9.91 5.77 1.50
CA PHE A 224 9.42 6.72 2.50
C PHE A 224 8.25 7.50 1.89
N ASP A 225 7.03 7.24 2.37
CA ASP A 225 5.81 7.89 1.89
C ASP A 225 5.35 8.96 2.86
N CYS A 226 5.75 10.20 2.59
CA CYS A 226 5.45 11.37 3.43
C CYS A 226 4.26 12.19 2.93
N ARG A 227 3.39 11.60 2.11
CA ARG A 227 2.22 12.30 1.55
C ARG A 227 1.09 12.55 2.55
N GLY A 228 1.25 12.04 3.77
CA GLY A 228 0.26 12.13 4.84
C GLY A 228 -0.65 10.92 4.91
N ARG A 229 -1.23 10.75 6.10
CA ARG A 229 -2.22 9.73 6.44
C ARG A 229 -3.31 10.40 7.29
N PRO A 230 -4.56 10.49 6.82
CA PRO A 230 -5.04 10.07 5.50
C PRO A 230 -4.40 10.86 4.33
N LEU A 231 -4.30 10.28 3.15
CA LEU A 231 -3.80 10.92 1.94
C LEU A 231 -4.81 11.99 1.49
N ARG A 232 -4.36 13.24 1.41
CA ARG A 232 -5.18 14.35 0.92
C ARG A 232 -4.60 14.89 -0.37
N LEU A 233 -5.41 14.85 -1.43
CA LEU A 233 -5.06 15.50 -2.69
C LEU A 233 -5.33 17.00 -2.56
N PRO A 234 -4.52 17.86 -3.21
CA PRO A 234 -4.84 19.28 -3.32
C PRO A 234 -6.21 19.50 -3.97
N GLU A 235 -6.95 20.51 -3.49
CA GLU A 235 -8.24 20.89 -4.05
C GLU A 235 -8.08 21.63 -5.39
N ASP A 236 -7.03 22.44 -5.51
CA ASP A 236 -6.68 23.12 -6.77
C ASP A 236 -6.21 22.11 -7.83
N ASP A 237 -6.80 22.22 -9.02
CA ASP A 237 -6.57 21.30 -10.13
C ASP A 237 -5.12 21.28 -10.59
N ARG A 238 -4.46 22.44 -10.60
CA ARG A 238 -3.08 22.57 -11.06
C ARG A 238 -2.15 21.97 -10.03
N GLU A 239 -2.29 22.34 -8.76
CA GLU A 239 -1.49 21.79 -7.66
C GLU A 239 -1.62 20.26 -7.58
N ARG A 240 -2.84 19.75 -7.76
CA ARG A 240 -3.12 18.31 -7.77
C ARG A 240 -2.41 17.60 -8.92
N ARG A 241 -2.49 18.14 -10.15
CA ARG A 241 -1.79 17.57 -11.31
C ARG A 241 -0.27 17.57 -11.10
N GLU A 242 0.27 18.67 -10.60
CA GLU A 242 1.69 18.80 -10.30
C GLU A 242 2.13 17.77 -9.24
N ALA A 243 1.34 17.58 -8.17
CA ALA A 243 1.61 16.57 -7.14
C ALA A 243 1.61 15.14 -7.73
N LEU A 244 0.59 14.79 -8.52
CA LEU A 244 0.49 13.47 -9.15
C LEU A 244 1.68 13.19 -10.09
N GLN A 245 2.11 14.20 -10.86
CA GLN A 245 3.29 14.09 -11.73
C GLN A 245 4.60 13.98 -10.94
N ARG A 246 4.75 14.71 -9.83
CA ARG A 246 5.91 14.58 -8.93
C ARG A 246 5.99 13.17 -8.36
N TRP A 247 4.89 12.63 -7.83
CA TRP A 247 4.85 11.27 -7.27
C TRP A 247 5.11 10.20 -8.33
N ALA A 248 4.61 10.40 -9.55
CA ALA A 248 4.86 9.50 -10.66
C ALA A 248 6.36 9.42 -11.01
N ARG A 249 7.06 10.57 -11.00
CA ARG A 249 8.50 10.65 -11.20
C ARG A 249 9.29 10.07 -10.03
N GLN A 250 8.95 10.43 -8.79
CA GLN A 250 9.60 9.90 -7.57
C GLN A 250 9.55 8.37 -7.48
N MET A 251 8.47 7.75 -7.99
CA MET A 251 8.31 6.30 -8.03
C MET A 251 8.72 5.67 -9.37
N ASN A 252 9.22 6.46 -10.33
CA ASN A 252 9.58 5.97 -11.67
C ASN A 252 8.45 5.14 -12.33
N LEU A 253 7.21 5.65 -12.27
CA LEU A 253 6.03 4.89 -12.71
C LEU A 253 5.97 4.72 -14.22
N TYR A 254 6.40 5.72 -14.98
CA TYR A 254 6.29 5.76 -16.43
C TYR A 254 7.65 6.17 -17.02
N PRO A 255 7.95 5.82 -18.28
CA PRO A 255 9.14 6.33 -18.96
C PRO A 255 9.16 7.85 -18.95
N ASP A 256 10.36 8.43 -18.77
CA ASP A 256 10.58 9.83 -19.07
C ASP A 256 10.48 10.00 -20.59
N GLY A 257 9.72 11.01 -21.03
CA GLY A 257 9.44 11.28 -22.45
C GLY A 257 10.65 11.77 -23.21
#